data_AF-A0A9E3NQ97-F1
#
_entry.id   AF-A0A9E3NQ97-F1
#
_cell.length_a   1.000
_cell.length_b   1.000
_cell.length_c   1.000
_cell.angle_alpha   90.00
_cell.angle_beta   90.00
_cell.angle_gamma   90.00
#
_symmetry.space_group_name_H-M   'P 1'
#
loop_
_entity.id
_entity.type
_entity.pdbx_description
1 polymer ?
#
loop_
_entity_poly.entity_id
_entity_poly.type
_entity_poly.pdbx_seq_one_letter_code
_entity_poly.pdbx_strand_id
1 'polypeptide(L)'
;MRWVVAFGLAVGATACSLFVDLSALRADPESAPPDASTADAPDAPDAPEIGVGSGKTGPLEVKSDGAVINAYAVVTANVQIGDRHLVVDDVTGFTSGDVVLVWQATGATGVVSGQATTTIGPTASVGRYELARVSSVEPARVAVDRAMISAYAAPGTQIVRVPELSELVVRSGGRLTAAPWDGARGGILAALVAGPILVEGTISTDGAGFRGGAAFAPDDQTGGCPDLDGPPMLGYAQKGQGIATLPDASLAGRGNIANGGGGGNCDDAGGGGGGGAGRGGRGGKDYSSLDVGGMGGAPLDAPARERLFMGGGGGAGSADFNTHGIASGGSGGGIVFLRGRLLDLRGQISADGANGEGTPSILNGAGGGGGGGTVYVQVEQSPTCAGRLGARGGNGGHCESRHGPGGGGGGGRIRLESAAPACAREVGGGAPGLSGTDPRGATGGEIGIGEL
;
A
#
# COMPACT_ATOMS: atom_id res chain seq x y z
N MET A 1 -35.80 27.01 -29.39
CA MET A 1 -35.70 27.88 -28.20
C MET A 1 -34.28 28.42 -28.15
N ARG A 2 -34.10 29.73 -28.33
CA ARG A 2 -32.78 30.38 -28.34
C ARG A 2 -32.49 30.93 -26.94
N TRP A 3 -31.38 30.51 -26.35
CA TRP A 3 -30.83 31.14 -25.15
C TRP A 3 -30.01 32.36 -25.56
N VAL A 4 -30.33 33.51 -24.98
CA VAL A 4 -29.55 34.75 -25.09
C VAL A 4 -28.81 34.91 -23.77
N VAL A 5 -27.47 34.94 -23.80
CA VAL A 5 -26.66 35.32 -22.64
C VAL A 5 -26.11 36.71 -22.92
N ALA A 6 -26.59 37.71 -22.18
CA ALA A 6 -26.08 39.06 -22.20
C ALA A 6 -25.20 39.29 -20.97
N PHE A 7 -23.92 39.62 -21.18
CA PHE A 7 -23.08 40.19 -20.13
C PHE A 7 -23.09 41.72 -20.29
N GLY A 8 -23.70 42.41 -19.32
CA GLY A 8 -23.64 43.86 -19.21
C GLY A 8 -22.53 44.27 -18.24
N LEU A 9 -21.55 45.03 -18.73
CA LEU A 9 -20.71 45.88 -17.89
C LEU A 9 -20.87 47.31 -18.41
N ALA A 10 -21.43 48.19 -17.60
CA ALA A 10 -21.68 49.59 -17.94
C ALA A 10 -20.70 50.49 -17.18
N VAL A 11 -19.71 51.07 -17.86
CA VAL A 11 -19.15 52.39 -17.56
C VAL A 11 -18.71 53.04 -18.87
N GLY A 12 -19.32 54.18 -19.22
CA GLY A 12 -18.75 55.15 -20.16
C GLY A 12 -18.89 54.85 -21.67
N ALA A 13 -19.96 55.38 -22.27
CA ALA A 13 -20.19 55.68 -23.69
C ALA A 13 -19.23 55.10 -24.76
N THR A 14 -19.67 54.07 -25.48
CA THR A 14 -19.89 53.99 -26.95
C THR A 14 -20.11 52.51 -27.31
N ALA A 15 -21.33 52.09 -27.63
CA ALA A 15 -21.62 50.72 -28.04
C ALA A 15 -21.58 50.59 -29.58
N CYS A 16 -20.72 49.71 -30.08
CA CYS A 16 -20.66 49.31 -31.49
C CYS A 16 -21.13 47.84 -31.57
N SER A 17 -22.16 47.54 -32.35
CA SER A 17 -22.71 46.19 -32.51
C SER A 17 -22.29 45.60 -33.86
N LEU A 18 -21.58 44.47 -33.83
CA LEU A 18 -21.19 43.69 -35.02
C LEU A 18 -22.19 42.54 -35.21
N PHE A 19 -22.81 42.45 -36.38
CA PHE A 19 -23.65 41.32 -36.80
C PHE A 19 -22.85 40.42 -37.74
N VAL A 20 -22.87 39.10 -37.51
CA VAL A 20 -22.32 38.10 -38.45
C VAL A 20 -23.47 37.20 -38.90
N ASP A 21 -23.69 37.15 -40.21
CA ASP A 21 -24.66 36.30 -40.91
C ASP A 21 -24.06 34.90 -41.16
N LEU A 22 -24.83 33.85 -40.91
CA LEU A 22 -24.36 32.46 -40.85
C LEU A 22 -25.02 31.55 -41.91
N SER A 23 -25.40 32.08 -43.07
CA SER A 23 -26.08 31.31 -44.11
C SER A 23 -25.19 30.72 -45.22
N ALA A 24 -23.86 30.71 -45.06
CA ALA A 24 -22.96 30.16 -46.08
C ALA A 24 -21.85 29.28 -45.50
N LEU A 25 -22.15 28.00 -45.25
CA LEU A 25 -21.17 26.91 -45.21
C LEU A 25 -21.89 25.59 -45.54
N ARG A 26 -21.89 25.22 -46.82
CA ARG A 26 -22.05 23.83 -47.27
C ARG A 26 -20.65 23.24 -47.38
N ALA A 27 -20.43 22.06 -46.82
CA ALA A 27 -19.18 21.31 -46.93
C ALA A 27 -19.27 20.27 -48.06
N ASP A 28 -18.30 20.29 -48.97
CA ASP A 28 -18.03 19.21 -49.93
C ASP A 28 -17.19 18.11 -49.26
N PRO A 29 -17.29 16.82 -49.68
CA PRO A 29 -16.58 15.72 -49.05
C PRO A 29 -15.42 15.22 -49.92
N GLU A 30 -14.18 15.63 -49.66
CA GLU A 30 -13.01 14.81 -49.98
C GLU A 30 -11.73 15.31 -49.29
N SER A 31 -10.96 14.37 -48.74
CA SER A 31 -9.64 14.50 -48.08
C SER A 31 -9.60 15.11 -46.66
N ALA A 32 -9.98 14.31 -45.66
CA ALA A 32 -9.53 14.52 -44.28
C ALA A 32 -8.23 13.72 -44.03
N PRO A 33 -7.18 14.33 -43.44
CA PRO A 33 -6.00 13.60 -42.97
C PRO A 33 -6.40 12.65 -41.82
N PRO A 34 -5.68 11.53 -41.61
CA PRO A 34 -6.08 10.53 -40.63
C PRO A 34 -6.11 11.13 -39.21
N ASP A 35 -7.22 10.85 -38.52
CA ASP A 35 -7.49 11.16 -37.13
C ASP A 35 -6.34 10.71 -36.23
N ALA A 36 -5.71 11.65 -35.54
CA ALA A 36 -4.75 11.40 -34.47
C ALA A 36 -5.48 11.14 -33.14
N SER A 37 -6.47 10.25 -33.13
CA SER A 37 -7.26 9.90 -31.92
C SER A 37 -6.98 8.49 -31.36
N THR A 38 -5.78 7.96 -31.59
CA THR A 38 -5.21 6.88 -30.78
C THR A 38 -3.84 7.33 -30.29
N ALA A 39 -3.82 8.38 -29.47
CA ALA A 39 -2.74 8.49 -28.50
C ALA A 39 -3.04 7.44 -27.44
N ASP A 40 -2.39 6.28 -27.57
CA ASP A 40 -2.31 5.30 -26.51
C ASP A 40 -2.04 6.01 -25.18
N ALA A 41 -2.74 5.59 -24.13
CA ALA A 41 -2.29 5.89 -22.77
C ALA A 41 -0.80 5.54 -22.69
N PRO A 42 0.04 6.32 -21.99
CA PRO A 42 1.44 5.95 -21.84
C PRO A 42 1.47 4.50 -21.31
N ASP A 43 2.08 3.62 -22.09
CA ASP A 43 2.32 2.24 -21.69
C ASP A 43 2.89 2.24 -20.26
N ALA A 44 2.51 1.23 -19.47
CA ALA A 44 3.05 1.01 -18.14
C ALA A 44 4.59 1.16 -18.14
N PRO A 45 5.24 1.48 -17.00
CA PRO A 45 6.72 1.63 -16.90
C PRO A 45 7.54 0.36 -17.22
N ASP A 46 6.95 -0.62 -17.89
CA ASP A 46 7.57 -1.83 -18.41
C ASP A 46 8.10 -1.62 -19.83
N ALA A 47 9.27 -2.20 -20.12
CA ALA A 47 9.57 -2.47 -21.52
C ALA A 47 8.60 -3.54 -22.05
N PRO A 48 8.10 -3.40 -23.28
CA PRO A 48 7.25 -4.38 -23.97
C PRO A 48 7.78 -5.83 -23.96
N GLU A 49 9.07 -6.07 -23.67
CA GLU A 49 9.71 -7.39 -23.76
C GLU A 49 9.56 -8.32 -22.56
N ILE A 50 9.31 -7.84 -21.33
CA ILE A 50 9.30 -8.73 -20.15
C ILE A 50 7.94 -9.44 -19.98
N GLY A 51 6.83 -8.81 -20.38
CA GLY A 51 5.49 -9.42 -20.45
C GLY A 51 5.14 -10.33 -19.26
N VAL A 52 4.74 -11.57 -19.58
CA VAL A 52 4.45 -12.65 -18.62
C VAL A 52 5.68 -13.51 -18.28
N GLY A 53 6.87 -13.12 -18.73
CA GLY A 53 8.13 -13.85 -18.52
C GLY A 53 8.38 -14.95 -19.54
N SER A 54 9.64 -15.41 -19.60
CA SER A 54 10.13 -16.43 -20.55
C SER A 54 9.87 -17.89 -20.13
N GLY A 55 9.49 -18.13 -18.87
CA GLY A 55 9.35 -19.48 -18.32
C GLY A 55 10.68 -20.18 -17.99
N LYS A 56 11.82 -19.48 -18.08
CA LYS A 56 13.17 -20.06 -17.89
C LYS A 56 13.40 -20.71 -16.51
N THR A 57 12.65 -20.31 -15.48
CA THR A 57 12.76 -20.87 -14.13
C THR A 57 12.10 -22.26 -14.03
N GLY A 58 11.29 -22.65 -15.01
CA GLY A 58 10.56 -23.91 -15.03
C GLY A 58 9.27 -23.86 -14.19
N PRO A 59 8.60 -25.01 -14.01
CA PRO A 59 7.35 -25.08 -13.27
C PRO A 59 7.60 -25.02 -11.75
N LEU A 60 6.69 -24.39 -11.01
CA LEU A 60 6.70 -24.40 -9.56
C LEU A 60 5.40 -25.00 -9.02
N GLU A 61 5.53 -26.02 -8.17
CA GLU A 61 4.41 -26.63 -7.45
C GLU A 61 4.60 -26.48 -5.93
N VAL A 62 3.68 -25.76 -5.28
CA VAL A 62 3.70 -25.49 -3.84
C VAL A 62 2.72 -26.41 -3.13
N LYS A 63 3.23 -27.28 -2.24
CA LYS A 63 2.45 -28.28 -1.49
C LYS A 63 2.49 -28.09 0.03
N SER A 64 3.33 -27.18 0.51
CA SER A 64 3.54 -26.92 1.94
C SER A 64 3.36 -25.44 2.25
N ASP A 65 3.25 -25.12 3.54
CA ASP A 65 3.11 -23.76 4.02
C ASP A 65 4.43 -22.96 3.92
N GLY A 66 4.32 -21.64 3.81
CA GLY A 66 5.43 -20.70 4.00
C GLY A 66 6.50 -20.62 2.90
N ALA A 67 6.25 -21.05 1.67
CA ALA A 67 7.24 -20.95 0.61
C ALA A 67 7.53 -19.48 0.23
N VAL A 68 8.81 -19.08 0.17
CA VAL A 68 9.26 -17.76 -0.32
C VAL A 68 10.12 -17.96 -1.56
N ILE A 69 9.75 -17.31 -2.67
CA ILE A 69 10.39 -17.52 -3.99
C ILE A 69 11.26 -16.35 -4.46
N ASN A 70 11.12 -15.20 -3.81
CA ASN A 70 11.87 -13.98 -4.13
C ASN A 70 13.16 -13.91 -3.29
N ALA A 71 14.16 -13.23 -3.84
CA ALA A 71 15.36 -12.77 -3.12
C ALA A 71 15.34 -11.24 -3.11
N TYR A 72 15.84 -10.62 -2.03
CA TYR A 72 15.72 -9.19 -1.79
C TYR A 72 17.07 -8.58 -1.42
N ALA A 73 17.40 -7.45 -2.03
CA ALA A 73 18.58 -6.67 -1.67
C ALA A 73 18.24 -5.19 -1.56
N VAL A 74 18.79 -4.53 -0.55
CA VAL A 74 18.62 -3.09 -0.31
C VAL A 74 19.55 -2.34 -1.24
N VAL A 75 19.03 -1.33 -1.93
CA VAL A 75 19.84 -0.38 -2.70
C VAL A 75 20.54 0.57 -1.73
N THR A 76 21.87 0.62 -1.79
CA THR A 76 22.71 1.35 -0.82
C THR A 76 23.26 2.68 -1.34
N ALA A 77 23.04 2.98 -2.63
CA ALA A 77 23.38 4.27 -3.24
C ALA A 77 22.22 4.76 -4.12
N ASN A 78 22.02 6.09 -4.19
CA ASN A 78 21.00 6.67 -5.05
C ASN A 78 21.19 6.24 -6.50
N VAL A 79 20.10 5.81 -7.14
CA VAL A 79 20.04 5.45 -8.55
C VAL A 79 19.54 6.65 -9.32
N GLN A 80 20.29 7.07 -10.33
CA GLN A 80 19.92 8.16 -11.23
C GLN A 80 19.25 7.63 -12.49
N ILE A 81 18.47 8.48 -13.14
CA ILE A 81 17.98 8.21 -14.50
C ILE A 81 19.19 7.99 -15.41
N GLY A 82 19.18 6.92 -16.19
CA GLY A 82 20.30 6.55 -17.04
C GLY A 82 21.21 5.46 -16.46
N ASP A 83 21.16 5.22 -15.14
CA ASP A 83 22.02 4.23 -14.49
C ASP A 83 21.70 2.81 -14.93
N ARG A 84 22.74 1.97 -15.00
CA ARG A 84 22.65 0.54 -15.33
C ARG A 84 23.26 -0.37 -14.26
N HIS A 85 23.78 0.23 -13.18
CA HIS A 85 24.45 -0.49 -12.10
C HIS A 85 23.79 -0.12 -10.78
N LEU A 86 23.18 -1.11 -10.14
CA LEU A 86 22.50 -0.95 -8.86
C LEU A 86 23.46 -1.40 -7.77
N VAL A 87 23.86 -0.48 -6.89
CA VAL A 87 24.71 -0.80 -5.72
C VAL A 87 23.82 -1.33 -4.61
N VAL A 88 24.12 -2.52 -4.11
CA VAL A 88 23.27 -3.25 -3.16
C VAL A 88 24.06 -3.80 -1.98
N ASP A 89 23.36 -4.10 -0.88
CA ASP A 89 23.94 -4.67 0.34
C ASP A 89 24.29 -6.16 0.21
N ASP A 90 23.50 -6.91 -0.56
CA ASP A 90 23.64 -8.35 -0.78
C ASP A 90 23.34 -8.71 -2.24
N VAL A 91 24.11 -9.62 -2.81
CA VAL A 91 23.90 -10.15 -4.17
C VAL A 91 23.51 -11.63 -4.16
N THR A 92 23.34 -12.21 -2.98
CA THR A 92 22.95 -13.60 -2.81
C THR A 92 21.58 -13.85 -3.44
N GLY A 93 21.52 -14.89 -4.28
CA GLY A 93 20.30 -15.27 -4.98
C GLY A 93 20.05 -14.53 -6.29
N PHE A 94 20.90 -13.60 -6.72
CA PHE A 94 20.82 -12.97 -8.04
C PHE A 94 21.81 -13.60 -9.02
N THR A 95 21.38 -13.83 -10.26
CA THR A 95 22.24 -14.37 -11.32
C THR A 95 22.00 -13.65 -12.65
N SER A 96 22.96 -13.73 -13.56
CA SER A 96 22.81 -13.18 -14.91
C SER A 96 21.59 -13.78 -15.62
N GLY A 97 20.85 -12.91 -16.29
CA GLY A 97 19.60 -13.22 -16.98
C GLY A 97 18.37 -13.15 -16.10
N ASP A 98 18.46 -13.01 -14.77
CA ASP A 98 17.27 -12.87 -13.90
C ASP A 98 16.50 -11.59 -14.19
N VAL A 99 15.19 -11.60 -13.94
CA VAL A 99 14.41 -10.37 -13.89
C VAL A 99 14.46 -9.83 -12.46
N VAL A 100 14.66 -8.52 -12.32
CA VAL A 100 14.56 -7.81 -11.05
C VAL A 100 13.49 -6.73 -11.14
N LEU A 101 12.72 -6.60 -10.06
CA LEU A 101 11.85 -5.47 -9.81
C LEU A 101 12.59 -4.51 -8.88
N VAL A 102 12.94 -3.34 -9.39
CA VAL A 102 13.49 -2.23 -8.62
C VAL A 102 12.30 -1.45 -8.06
N TRP A 103 12.21 -1.30 -6.75
CA TRP A 103 11.04 -0.68 -6.11
C TRP A 103 11.42 0.13 -4.88
N GLN A 104 10.91 1.37 -4.81
CA GLN A 104 11.10 2.23 -3.65
C GLN A 104 9.93 2.11 -2.68
N ALA A 105 10.13 1.39 -1.58
CA ALA A 105 9.10 1.16 -0.56
C ALA A 105 8.83 2.40 0.30
N THR A 106 9.89 3.16 0.66
CA THR A 106 9.80 4.30 1.59
C THR A 106 10.55 5.54 1.08
N GLY A 107 10.57 6.62 1.88
CA GLY A 107 11.26 7.87 1.55
C GLY A 107 10.32 8.96 1.01
N ALA A 108 9.02 8.90 1.32
CA ALA A 108 8.14 10.03 1.10
C ALA A 108 8.60 11.26 1.93
N THR A 109 8.65 12.43 1.30
CA THR A 109 9.10 13.68 1.92
C THR A 109 7.92 14.67 2.07
N GLY A 110 8.08 15.68 2.94
CA GLY A 110 7.04 16.71 3.16
C GLY A 110 5.81 16.23 3.95
N VAL A 111 5.91 15.05 4.57
CA VAL A 111 4.87 14.49 5.44
C VAL A 111 5.01 15.08 6.84
N VAL A 112 3.90 15.50 7.45
CA VAL A 112 3.85 15.94 8.85
C VAL A 112 2.81 15.14 9.63
N SER A 113 2.97 15.11 10.95
CA SER A 113 2.08 14.39 11.86
C SER A 113 0.64 14.91 11.81
N GLY A 114 -0.32 13.98 11.83
CA GLY A 114 -1.75 14.28 11.86
C GLY A 114 -2.36 14.67 10.51
N GLN A 115 -1.63 14.50 9.40
CA GLN A 115 -2.17 14.80 8.07
C GLN A 115 -3.24 13.78 7.65
N ALA A 116 -4.45 14.29 7.36
CA ALA A 116 -5.55 13.46 6.87
C ALA A 116 -5.34 12.93 5.43
N THR A 117 -4.37 13.44 4.68
CA THR A 117 -4.12 13.08 3.28
C THR A 117 -2.63 12.94 3.05
N THR A 118 -2.23 12.02 2.17
CA THR A 118 -0.86 11.95 1.67
C THR A 118 -0.85 12.28 0.19
N THR A 119 -0.22 13.41 -0.18
CA THR A 119 -0.05 13.76 -1.59
C THR A 119 1.28 13.21 -2.07
N ILE A 120 1.24 12.27 -3.01
CA ILE A 120 2.44 11.75 -3.65
C ILE A 120 2.65 12.53 -4.94
N GLY A 121 3.62 13.43 -4.94
CA GLY A 121 3.92 14.26 -6.12
C GLY A 121 4.31 13.40 -7.34
N PRO A 122 4.09 13.91 -8.57
CA PRO A 122 4.39 13.16 -9.80
C PRO A 122 5.88 12.80 -9.91
N THR A 123 6.78 13.58 -9.31
CA THR A 123 8.22 13.32 -9.29
C THR A 123 8.68 12.47 -8.11
N ALA A 124 7.81 12.14 -7.16
CA ALA A 124 8.18 11.30 -6.02
C ALA A 124 8.47 9.88 -6.50
N SER A 125 9.51 9.25 -5.95
CA SER A 125 9.88 7.87 -6.32
C SER A 125 9.19 6.81 -5.45
N VAL A 126 8.62 7.18 -4.30
CA VAL A 126 7.98 6.24 -3.38
C VAL A 126 6.82 5.47 -4.03
N GLY A 127 6.85 4.16 -3.93
CA GLY A 127 5.95 3.23 -4.60
C GLY A 127 6.29 2.95 -6.07
N ARG A 128 7.11 3.76 -6.75
CA ARG A 128 7.47 3.49 -8.16
C ARG A 128 8.27 2.21 -8.27
N TYR A 129 8.08 1.52 -9.40
CA TYR A 129 8.82 0.32 -9.72
C TYR A 129 9.18 0.24 -11.21
N GLU A 130 10.24 -0.52 -11.50
CA GLU A 130 10.68 -0.87 -12.85
C GLU A 130 11.13 -2.33 -12.89
N LEU A 131 10.87 -3.01 -14.02
CA LEU A 131 11.42 -4.34 -14.31
C LEU A 131 12.63 -4.21 -15.25
N ALA A 132 13.71 -4.90 -14.93
CA ALA A 132 14.90 -5.01 -15.76
C ALA A 132 15.51 -6.41 -15.71
N ARG A 133 16.31 -6.77 -16.72
CA ARG A 133 17.03 -8.06 -16.73
C ARG A 133 18.45 -7.84 -16.24
N VAL A 134 18.91 -8.68 -15.33
CA VAL A 134 20.28 -8.70 -14.83
C VAL A 134 21.22 -9.11 -15.96
N SER A 135 22.19 -8.27 -16.28
CA SER A 135 23.23 -8.58 -17.28
C SER A 135 24.44 -9.25 -16.62
N SER A 136 24.87 -8.77 -15.46
CA SER A 136 25.92 -9.38 -14.64
C SER A 136 25.70 -9.12 -13.15
N VAL A 137 26.32 -9.96 -12.32
CA VAL A 137 26.37 -9.81 -10.86
C VAL A 137 27.83 -9.69 -10.45
N GLU A 138 28.16 -8.62 -9.75
CA GLU A 138 29.47 -8.28 -9.23
C GLU A 138 29.38 -8.13 -7.71
N PRO A 139 30.51 -8.14 -6.97
CA PRO A 139 30.47 -7.86 -5.53
C PRO A 139 29.76 -6.53 -5.23
N ALA A 140 28.67 -6.60 -4.44
CA ALA A 140 27.83 -5.48 -4.04
C ALA A 140 27.16 -4.70 -5.20
N ARG A 141 27.12 -5.25 -6.42
CA ARG A 141 26.52 -4.58 -7.59
C ARG A 141 25.77 -5.56 -8.49
N VAL A 142 24.61 -5.13 -8.95
CA VAL A 142 23.81 -5.81 -9.96
C VAL A 142 23.73 -4.92 -11.19
N ALA A 143 24.26 -5.38 -12.32
CA ALA A 143 24.16 -4.68 -13.59
C ALA A 143 22.89 -5.12 -14.32
N VAL A 144 22.22 -4.19 -15.01
CA VAL A 144 20.98 -4.44 -15.75
C VAL A 144 21.14 -4.14 -17.25
N ASP A 145 20.29 -4.77 -18.07
CA ASP A 145 20.31 -4.70 -19.53
C ASP A 145 19.92 -3.33 -20.09
N ARG A 146 19.21 -2.53 -19.30
CA ARG A 146 18.65 -1.23 -19.67
C ARG A 146 18.99 -0.15 -18.66
N ALA A 147 18.98 1.09 -19.12
CA ALA A 147 19.06 2.24 -18.23
C ALA A 147 17.76 2.42 -17.44
N MET A 148 17.87 2.79 -16.16
CA MET A 148 16.71 3.15 -15.33
C MET A 148 16.04 4.41 -15.89
N ILE A 149 14.71 4.38 -15.97
CA ILE A 149 13.91 5.51 -16.46
C ILE A 149 13.46 6.42 -15.32
N SER A 150 13.47 5.93 -14.08
CA SER A 150 13.24 6.71 -12.86
C SER A 150 14.49 6.78 -11.99
N ALA A 151 14.56 7.83 -11.17
CA ALA A 151 15.53 7.89 -10.08
C ALA A 151 14.96 7.19 -8.83
N TYR A 152 15.83 6.53 -8.07
CA TYR A 152 15.48 5.85 -6.82
C TYR A 152 16.41 6.31 -5.69
N ALA A 153 15.84 6.57 -4.52
CA ALA A 153 16.59 7.00 -3.35
C ALA A 153 17.12 5.81 -2.53
N ALA A 154 18.27 6.00 -1.89
CA ALA A 154 18.78 5.13 -0.84
C ALA A 154 18.92 5.92 0.47
N PRO A 155 18.50 5.38 1.63
CA PRO A 155 17.77 4.12 1.80
C PRO A 155 16.30 4.22 1.32
N GLY A 156 15.59 3.08 1.34
CA GLY A 156 14.16 3.00 1.04
C GLY A 156 13.83 2.30 -0.28
N THR A 157 14.84 1.96 -1.08
CA THR A 157 14.71 1.17 -2.31
C THR A 157 15.29 -0.22 -2.11
N GLN A 158 14.60 -1.22 -2.66
CA GLN A 158 15.09 -2.59 -2.76
C GLN A 158 14.97 -3.10 -4.19
N ILE A 159 15.80 -4.08 -4.53
CA ILE A 159 15.61 -4.92 -5.71
C ILE A 159 15.06 -6.28 -5.28
N VAL A 160 14.15 -6.81 -6.08
CA VAL A 160 13.47 -8.09 -5.83
C VAL A 160 13.68 -8.99 -7.04
N ARG A 161 14.31 -10.16 -6.86
CA ARG A 161 14.38 -11.16 -7.94
C ARG A 161 12.98 -11.67 -8.26
N VAL A 162 12.57 -11.59 -9.51
CA VAL A 162 11.28 -12.06 -10.01
C VAL A 162 11.48 -13.33 -10.83
N PRO A 163 11.10 -14.52 -10.34
CA PRO A 163 11.20 -15.75 -11.12
C PRO A 163 10.28 -15.71 -12.35
N GLU A 164 10.75 -16.29 -13.45
CA GLU A 164 10.03 -16.45 -14.71
C GLU A 164 9.59 -17.92 -14.84
N LEU A 165 8.45 -18.25 -14.25
CA LEU A 165 7.92 -19.61 -14.16
C LEU A 165 7.25 -20.04 -15.46
N SER A 166 7.39 -21.30 -15.85
CA SER A 166 6.63 -21.86 -16.96
C SER A 166 5.19 -22.22 -16.57
N GLU A 167 4.97 -22.48 -15.28
CA GLU A 167 3.67 -22.77 -14.67
C GLU A 167 3.78 -22.52 -13.16
N LEU A 168 2.70 -22.03 -12.53
CA LEU A 168 2.60 -21.91 -11.08
C LEU A 168 1.38 -22.68 -10.59
N VAL A 169 1.60 -23.69 -9.74
CA VAL A 169 0.53 -24.46 -9.09
C VAL A 169 0.68 -24.35 -7.57
N VAL A 170 -0.31 -23.76 -6.92
CA VAL A 170 -0.43 -23.74 -5.45
C VAL A 170 -1.54 -24.72 -5.08
N ARG A 171 -1.14 -25.91 -4.62
CA ARG A 171 -2.08 -26.98 -4.25
C ARG A 171 -2.84 -26.63 -2.98
N SER A 172 -3.97 -27.29 -2.76
CA SER A 172 -4.67 -27.25 -1.46
C SER A 172 -3.70 -27.58 -0.31
N GLY A 173 -3.67 -26.73 0.72
CA GLY A 173 -2.74 -26.82 1.85
C GLY A 173 -1.35 -26.21 1.60
N GLY A 174 -1.02 -25.85 0.35
CA GLY A 174 0.17 -25.09 0.01
C GLY A 174 -0.03 -23.59 0.24
N ARG A 175 1.01 -22.90 0.72
CA ARG A 175 1.04 -21.44 0.84
C ARG A 175 2.31 -20.85 0.27
N LEU A 176 2.14 -19.87 -0.62
CA LEU A 176 3.20 -19.00 -1.13
C LEU A 176 3.11 -17.63 -0.44
N THR A 177 4.22 -17.12 0.09
CA THR A 177 4.29 -15.87 0.84
C THR A 177 5.52 -15.04 0.49
N ALA A 178 5.53 -13.78 0.90
CA ALA A 178 6.71 -12.93 0.92
C ALA A 178 7.47 -13.07 2.25
N ALA A 179 8.74 -12.67 2.27
CA ALA A 179 9.38 -12.31 3.53
C ALA A 179 8.69 -11.05 4.08
N PRO A 180 8.32 -10.97 5.37
CA PRO A 180 7.75 -9.74 5.94
C PRO A 180 8.71 -8.57 5.82
N TRP A 181 8.16 -7.35 5.73
CA TRP A 181 8.96 -6.13 5.74
C TRP A 181 9.75 -5.98 7.06
N ASP A 182 11.07 -5.89 6.95
CA ASP A 182 11.98 -5.79 8.11
C ASP A 182 12.39 -4.35 8.46
N GLY A 183 11.90 -3.36 7.72
CA GLY A 183 12.31 -1.96 7.80
C GLY A 183 13.19 -1.48 6.64
N ALA A 184 13.76 -2.41 5.87
CA ALA A 184 14.62 -2.12 4.74
C ALA A 184 14.28 -2.93 3.47
N ARG A 185 13.87 -4.20 3.62
CA ARG A 185 13.51 -5.11 2.53
C ARG A 185 12.37 -6.06 2.89
N GLY A 186 11.85 -6.77 1.88
CA GLY A 186 10.71 -7.67 2.01
C GLY A 186 9.37 -7.00 1.67
N GLY A 187 8.28 -7.64 2.08
CA GLY A 187 6.90 -7.15 1.94
C GLY A 187 6.27 -7.31 0.56
N ILE A 188 6.96 -7.96 -0.39
CA ILE A 188 6.47 -8.17 -1.75
C ILE A 188 6.74 -9.60 -2.25
N LEU A 189 5.71 -10.23 -2.78
CA LEU A 189 5.78 -11.46 -3.56
C LEU A 189 5.61 -11.09 -5.02
N ALA A 190 6.59 -11.43 -5.87
CA ALA A 190 6.54 -11.14 -7.30
C ALA A 190 6.83 -12.39 -8.14
N ALA A 191 6.05 -12.63 -9.20
CA ALA A 191 6.36 -13.67 -10.18
C ALA A 191 5.82 -13.33 -11.57
N LEU A 192 6.54 -13.79 -12.59
CA LEU A 192 6.10 -13.80 -13.99
C LEU A 192 5.86 -15.26 -14.39
N VAL A 193 4.71 -15.58 -14.98
CA VAL A 193 4.28 -16.95 -15.29
C VAL A 193 3.88 -17.07 -16.76
N ALA A 194 4.74 -17.63 -17.60
CA ALA A 194 4.47 -17.81 -19.03
C ALA A 194 3.26 -18.73 -19.30
N GLY A 195 2.96 -19.63 -18.36
CA GLY A 195 1.84 -20.56 -18.41
C GLY A 195 0.68 -20.18 -17.46
N PRO A 196 -0.11 -21.18 -17.04
CA PRO A 196 -1.22 -20.95 -16.13
C PRO A 196 -0.74 -20.74 -14.69
N ILE A 197 -1.53 -19.96 -13.95
CA ILE A 197 -1.46 -19.79 -12.50
C ILE A 197 -2.68 -20.51 -11.92
N LEU A 198 -2.45 -21.65 -11.27
CA LEU A 198 -3.48 -22.48 -10.65
C LEU A 198 -3.39 -22.35 -9.14
N VAL A 199 -4.41 -21.78 -8.50
CA VAL A 199 -4.41 -21.52 -7.05
C VAL A 199 -5.56 -22.25 -6.39
N GLU A 200 -5.28 -23.41 -5.80
CA GLU A 200 -6.19 -24.17 -4.94
C GLU A 200 -5.90 -23.93 -3.45
N GLY A 201 -4.65 -23.62 -3.11
CA GLY A 201 -4.22 -23.18 -1.78
C GLY A 201 -4.20 -21.66 -1.64
N THR A 202 -3.13 -21.11 -1.08
CA THR A 202 -3.06 -19.68 -0.72
C THR A 202 -1.80 -19.00 -1.26
N ILE A 203 -1.95 -17.88 -1.95
CA ILE A 203 -0.90 -16.89 -2.17
C ILE A 203 -1.22 -15.72 -1.24
N SER A 204 -0.42 -15.47 -0.21
CA SER A 204 -0.76 -14.48 0.82
C SER A 204 0.46 -13.68 1.23
N THR A 205 0.29 -12.35 1.25
CA THR A 205 1.20 -11.40 1.91
C THR A 205 0.48 -10.67 3.05
N ASP A 206 -0.49 -11.35 3.67
CA ASP A 206 -1.26 -10.79 4.78
C ASP A 206 -0.33 -10.43 5.95
N GLY A 207 -0.44 -9.20 6.46
CA GLY A 207 0.42 -8.69 7.53
C GLY A 207 1.92 -8.58 7.21
N ALA A 208 2.33 -8.79 5.95
CA ALA A 208 3.74 -8.75 5.54
C ALA A 208 4.25 -7.35 5.19
N GLY A 209 3.38 -6.33 5.21
CA GLY A 209 3.67 -4.93 4.88
C GLY A 209 4.25 -4.13 6.04
N PHE A 210 3.99 -2.83 6.08
CA PHE A 210 4.57 -1.95 7.10
C PHE A 210 4.19 -2.39 8.52
N ARG A 211 5.18 -2.39 9.43
CA ARG A 211 5.00 -2.86 10.81
C ARG A 211 4.08 -1.93 11.60
N GLY A 212 3.25 -2.51 12.44
CA GLY A 212 2.48 -1.74 13.42
C GLY A 212 3.37 -1.12 14.51
N GLY A 213 2.81 -0.17 15.25
CA GLY A 213 3.47 0.44 16.41
C GLY A 213 3.76 -0.61 17.47
N ALA A 214 4.97 -0.59 18.03
CA ALA A 214 5.33 -1.54 19.08
C ALA A 214 4.70 -1.13 20.41
N ALA A 215 4.27 -2.13 21.15
CA ALA A 215 3.92 -2.02 22.56
C ALA A 215 5.05 -1.35 23.35
N PHE A 216 4.70 -0.38 24.18
CA PHE A 216 5.64 0.33 25.05
C PHE A 216 5.00 0.70 26.38
N ALA A 217 5.65 0.33 27.50
CA ALA A 217 5.23 0.71 28.85
C ALA A 217 6.09 1.88 29.32
N PRO A 218 5.49 3.05 29.63
CA PRO A 218 6.20 4.12 30.30
C PRO A 218 6.49 3.75 31.77
N ASP A 219 7.59 4.28 32.30
CA ASP A 219 7.99 4.19 33.71
C ASP A 219 7.26 5.24 34.57
N ASP A 220 6.93 6.40 34.00
CA ASP A 220 6.17 7.48 34.62
C ASP A 220 5.19 8.18 33.62
N GLN A 221 3.88 7.98 33.72
CA GLN A 221 2.90 8.81 33.02
C GLN A 221 2.62 10.12 33.77
N THR A 222 3.11 11.21 33.21
CA THR A 222 2.51 12.51 33.48
C THR A 222 1.26 12.66 32.61
N GLY A 223 0.08 12.65 33.23
CA GLY A 223 -1.18 12.90 32.51
C GLY A 223 -1.14 14.24 31.76
N GLY A 224 -1.98 14.37 30.72
CA GLY A 224 -2.07 15.60 29.91
C GLY A 224 -1.22 15.57 28.64
N CYS A 225 -1.43 14.55 27.79
CA CYS A 225 -0.81 14.44 26.47
C CYS A 225 -1.79 14.79 25.33
N PRO A 226 -2.16 16.06 25.09
CA PRO A 226 -3.06 16.43 24.00
C PRO A 226 -2.37 16.45 22.63
N ASP A 227 -1.03 16.49 22.62
CA ASP A 227 -0.23 16.79 21.44
C ASP A 227 -0.24 15.63 20.44
N LEU A 228 0.04 15.96 19.16
CA LEU A 228 0.10 14.96 18.09
C LEU A 228 1.28 14.00 18.26
N ASP A 229 2.37 14.51 18.83
CA ASP A 229 3.64 13.81 18.97
C ASP A 229 4.21 14.05 20.36
N GLY A 230 4.90 13.05 20.89
CA GLY A 230 5.59 13.15 22.16
C GLY A 230 6.43 11.90 22.44
N PRO A 231 7.34 11.96 23.42
CA PRO A 231 8.20 10.84 23.75
C PRO A 231 7.41 9.70 24.39
N PRO A 232 7.72 8.43 24.06
CA PRO A 232 6.99 7.28 24.62
C PRO A 232 6.92 7.24 26.15
N MET A 233 7.98 7.71 26.81
CA MET A 233 8.08 7.72 28.28
C MET A 233 7.05 8.63 28.94
N LEU A 234 6.44 9.58 28.22
CA LEU A 234 5.36 10.42 28.73
C LEU A 234 3.96 9.85 28.42
N GLY A 235 3.84 8.60 27.96
CA GLY A 235 2.55 7.96 27.67
C GLY A 235 2.06 8.10 26.22
N TYR A 236 2.92 8.53 25.30
CA TYR A 236 2.64 8.53 23.87
C TYR A 236 2.93 7.13 23.29
N ALA A 237 1.91 6.40 22.84
CA ALA A 237 2.12 5.09 22.23
C ALA A 237 2.73 5.21 20.83
N GLN A 238 3.43 4.16 20.39
CA GLN A 238 4.11 4.18 19.11
C GLN A 238 3.14 4.20 17.92
N LYS A 239 3.50 4.96 16.90
CA LYS A 239 2.82 5.02 15.61
C LYS A 239 3.20 3.80 14.76
N GLY A 240 2.32 3.41 13.84
CA GLY A 240 2.64 2.43 12.81
C GLY A 240 3.56 2.99 11.72
N GLN A 241 4.31 2.10 11.06
CA GLN A 241 5.15 2.46 9.92
C GLN A 241 4.31 2.76 8.67
N GLY A 242 4.87 3.58 7.78
CA GLY A 242 4.28 3.91 6.50
C GLY A 242 5.34 4.31 5.48
N ILE A 243 4.92 4.94 4.38
CA ILE A 243 5.80 5.31 3.27
C ILE A 243 6.77 6.46 3.59
N ALA A 244 6.53 7.19 4.69
CA ALA A 244 7.42 8.24 5.17
C ALA A 244 8.39 7.68 6.22
N THR A 245 9.64 8.11 6.13
CA THR A 245 10.66 7.84 7.14
C THR A 245 10.69 9.01 8.11
N LEU A 246 10.62 8.76 9.42
CA LEU A 246 10.64 9.81 10.43
C LEU A 246 11.94 9.83 11.24
N PRO A 247 12.31 11.01 11.78
CA PRO A 247 13.23 11.09 12.91
C PRO A 247 12.58 10.53 14.19
N ASP A 248 13.41 9.98 15.09
CA ASP A 248 12.97 9.22 16.27
C ASP A 248 11.96 9.94 17.19
N ALA A 249 12.04 11.28 17.27
CA ALA A 249 11.17 12.10 18.12
C ALA A 249 9.69 12.12 17.69
N SER A 250 9.37 11.68 16.47
CA SER A 250 8.00 11.63 15.93
C SER A 250 7.43 10.21 15.84
N LEU A 251 8.08 9.22 16.46
CA LEU A 251 7.66 7.81 16.37
C LEU A 251 6.49 7.46 17.30
N ALA A 252 6.05 8.39 18.15
CA ALA A 252 4.97 8.17 19.11
C ALA A 252 3.97 9.32 19.18
N GLY A 253 2.76 8.99 19.61
CA GLY A 253 1.63 9.89 19.80
C GLY A 253 0.53 9.76 18.75
N ARG A 254 -0.57 10.48 18.96
CA ARG A 254 -1.83 10.32 18.22
C ARG A 254 -1.81 10.72 16.76
N GLY A 255 -0.90 11.58 16.32
CA GLY A 255 -0.86 11.99 14.91
C GLY A 255 -0.48 10.81 14.01
N ASN A 256 -1.20 10.58 12.93
CA ASN A 256 -0.80 9.60 11.92
C ASN A 256 0.38 10.15 11.09
N ILE A 257 1.11 9.27 10.42
CA ILE A 257 2.25 9.66 9.57
C ILE A 257 2.08 8.98 8.23
N ALA A 258 1.77 9.78 7.21
CA ALA A 258 1.30 9.27 5.93
C ALA A 258 0.22 8.18 6.16
N ASN A 259 0.44 6.98 5.64
CA ASN A 259 -0.44 5.83 5.82
C ASN A 259 -0.19 5.03 7.11
N GLY A 260 0.82 5.34 7.93
CA GLY A 260 0.98 4.75 9.26
C GLY A 260 -0.02 5.34 10.26
N GLY A 261 -0.74 4.50 10.99
CA GLY A 261 -1.71 4.92 12.02
C GLY A 261 -1.00 5.54 13.23
N GLY A 262 -1.61 6.56 13.84
CA GLY A 262 -1.12 7.16 15.07
C GLY A 262 -1.30 6.23 16.28
N GLY A 263 -0.43 6.32 17.28
CA GLY A 263 -0.61 5.60 18.54
C GLY A 263 -1.74 6.19 19.40
N GLY A 264 -2.13 5.54 20.50
CA GLY A 264 -2.88 6.22 21.56
C GLY A 264 -2.01 7.22 22.33
N ASN A 265 -2.58 8.31 22.81
CA ASN A 265 -1.94 9.12 23.87
C ASN A 265 -2.34 8.60 25.26
N CYS A 266 -1.80 9.20 26.33
CA CYS A 266 -1.95 8.78 27.74
C CYS A 266 -3.37 8.34 28.17
N ASP A 267 -3.43 7.64 29.31
CA ASP A 267 -4.67 7.17 29.94
C ASP A 267 -5.49 6.16 29.10
N ASP A 268 -4.82 5.22 28.42
CA ASP A 268 -5.41 4.02 27.80
C ASP A 268 -6.24 4.28 26.54
N ALA A 269 -5.85 5.29 25.77
CA ALA A 269 -6.41 5.56 24.45
C ALA A 269 -6.01 4.50 23.41
N GLY A 270 -6.92 4.27 22.45
CA GLY A 270 -6.72 3.28 21.40
C GLY A 270 -5.81 3.79 20.27
N GLY A 271 -5.10 2.87 19.63
CA GLY A 271 -4.30 3.14 18.43
C GLY A 271 -5.18 3.32 17.18
N GLY A 272 -4.75 4.19 16.27
CA GLY A 272 -5.38 4.40 14.97
C GLY A 272 -5.03 3.28 13.98
N GLY A 273 -5.96 2.94 13.09
CA GLY A 273 -5.72 1.95 12.04
C GLY A 273 -4.77 2.46 10.96
N GLY A 274 -3.99 1.58 10.34
CA GLY A 274 -3.14 1.89 9.19
C GLY A 274 -3.97 2.13 7.92
N GLY A 275 -3.46 3.00 7.03
CA GLY A 275 -4.06 3.31 5.74
C GLY A 275 -3.59 2.36 4.63
N GLY A 276 -4.51 2.02 3.73
CA GLY A 276 -4.24 1.37 2.45
C GLY A 276 -4.58 2.33 1.32
N ALA A 277 -5.33 1.87 0.32
CA ALA A 277 -6.02 2.76 -0.61
C ALA A 277 -7.20 3.49 0.05
N GLY A 278 -7.83 2.86 1.04
CA GLY A 278 -8.77 3.47 1.96
C GLY A 278 -8.06 4.00 3.21
N ARG A 279 -8.68 5.00 3.86
CA ARG A 279 -8.20 5.57 5.12
C ARG A 279 -8.32 4.57 6.27
N GLY A 280 -7.37 4.60 7.20
CA GLY A 280 -7.52 3.93 8.50
C GLY A 280 -8.55 4.61 9.40
N GLY A 281 -9.14 3.85 10.31
CA GLY A 281 -10.06 4.33 11.33
C GLY A 281 -9.34 4.96 12.51
N ARG A 282 -10.03 5.83 13.25
CA ARG A 282 -9.52 6.42 14.48
C ARG A 282 -9.57 5.42 15.62
N GLY A 283 -8.58 5.45 16.52
CA GLY A 283 -8.62 4.78 17.81
C GLY A 283 -9.61 5.43 18.79
N GLY A 284 -10.06 4.65 19.76
CA GLY A 284 -11.04 5.07 20.75
C GLY A 284 -10.48 6.04 21.79
N LYS A 285 -11.40 6.74 22.45
CA LYS A 285 -11.13 7.66 23.55
C LYS A 285 -10.47 6.94 24.73
N ASP A 286 -9.69 7.70 25.49
CA ASP A 286 -9.02 7.25 26.71
C ASP A 286 -10.03 6.86 27.83
N TYR A 287 -9.53 6.45 28.99
CA TYR A 287 -10.33 6.10 30.15
C TYR A 287 -11.29 7.24 30.60
N SER A 288 -10.78 8.47 30.55
CA SER A 288 -11.46 9.71 30.94
C SER A 288 -12.40 10.27 29.87
N SER A 289 -12.53 9.58 28.73
CA SER A 289 -13.34 9.98 27.56
C SER A 289 -12.83 11.21 26.79
N LEU A 290 -11.53 11.51 26.90
CA LEU A 290 -10.83 12.47 26.06
C LEU A 290 -10.59 11.87 24.66
N ASP A 291 -10.78 12.71 23.63
CA ASP A 291 -10.56 12.34 22.22
C ASP A 291 -9.07 12.45 21.86
N VAL A 292 -8.29 11.55 22.46
CA VAL A 292 -6.83 11.44 22.30
C VAL A 292 -6.41 10.09 21.74
N GLY A 293 -7.35 9.34 21.17
CA GLY A 293 -7.09 8.15 20.37
C GLY A 293 -6.30 8.47 19.10
N GLY A 294 -5.58 7.47 18.62
CA GLY A 294 -4.73 7.58 17.44
C GLY A 294 -5.51 7.91 16.19
N MET A 295 -4.98 8.82 15.38
CA MET A 295 -5.53 9.15 14.08
C MET A 295 -5.30 7.99 13.10
N GLY A 296 -6.28 7.71 12.25
CA GLY A 296 -6.13 6.71 11.20
C GLY A 296 -5.16 7.16 10.11
N GLY A 297 -4.39 6.21 9.58
CA GLY A 297 -3.47 6.43 8.48
C GLY A 297 -4.18 6.99 7.25
N ALA A 298 -3.53 7.93 6.56
CA ALA A 298 -4.05 8.53 5.34
C ALA A 298 -4.07 7.50 4.18
N PRO A 299 -5.04 7.61 3.26
CA PRO A 299 -5.08 6.75 2.08
C PRO A 299 -3.93 7.05 1.11
N LEU A 300 -3.49 6.03 0.39
CA LEU A 300 -2.55 6.10 -0.74
C LEU A 300 -3.29 5.89 -2.05
N ASP A 301 -3.55 6.97 -2.77
CA ASP A 301 -4.24 6.94 -4.04
C ASP A 301 -3.27 7.17 -5.21
N ALA A 302 -2.79 6.07 -5.78
CA ALA A 302 -2.08 6.06 -7.06
C ALA A 302 -2.37 4.75 -7.81
N PRO A 303 -2.45 4.77 -9.15
CA PRO A 303 -2.74 3.57 -9.93
C PRO A 303 -1.63 2.52 -9.78
N ALA A 304 -2.04 1.26 -9.60
CA ALA A 304 -1.11 0.16 -9.34
C ALA A 304 -0.15 -0.15 -10.51
N ARG A 305 -0.47 0.30 -11.72
CA ARG A 305 0.44 0.25 -12.89
C ARG A 305 1.67 1.13 -12.73
N GLU A 306 1.58 2.20 -11.93
CA GLU A 306 2.66 3.16 -11.75
C GLU A 306 3.35 3.02 -10.39
N ARG A 307 2.57 2.64 -9.36
CA ARG A 307 3.06 2.56 -7.98
C ARG A 307 2.46 1.39 -7.23
N LEU A 308 3.32 0.65 -6.54
CA LEU A 308 2.93 -0.42 -5.62
C LEU A 308 3.15 0.05 -4.18
N PHE A 309 2.13 -0.14 -3.34
CA PHE A 309 2.21 0.22 -1.92
C PHE A 309 1.87 -0.97 -1.03
N MET A 310 2.62 -1.09 0.06
CA MET A 310 2.20 -1.90 1.21
C MET A 310 1.18 -1.11 2.03
N GLY A 311 0.32 -1.83 2.74
CA GLY A 311 -0.55 -1.24 3.74
C GLY A 311 0.26 -0.68 4.90
N GLY A 312 -0.19 0.43 5.48
CA GLY A 312 0.42 1.03 6.65
C GLY A 312 0.18 0.20 7.91
N GLY A 313 1.12 0.24 8.85
CA GLY A 313 0.91 -0.36 10.17
C GLY A 313 -0.12 0.43 10.98
N GLY A 314 -0.90 -0.25 11.81
CA GLY A 314 -1.71 0.38 12.85
C GLY A 314 -0.84 0.93 13.98
N GLY A 315 -1.33 1.91 14.73
CA GLY A 315 -0.68 2.40 15.93
C GLY A 315 -0.93 1.50 17.14
N ALA A 316 -0.03 1.54 18.11
CA ALA A 316 -0.21 0.86 19.39
C ALA A 316 -1.27 1.58 20.25
N GLY A 317 -1.92 0.84 21.15
CA GLY A 317 -2.67 1.43 22.25
C GLY A 317 -1.73 1.94 23.34
N SER A 318 -2.15 2.96 24.08
CA SER A 318 -1.40 3.42 25.26
C SER A 318 -1.73 2.58 26.47
N ALA A 319 -0.82 2.56 27.44
CA ALA A 319 -0.95 1.76 28.64
C ALA A 319 -0.51 2.55 29.87
N ASP A 320 -1.23 2.40 30.97
CA ASP A 320 -0.88 2.97 32.27
C ASP A 320 0.40 2.35 32.87
N PHE A 321 0.90 2.98 33.94
CA PHE A 321 2.13 2.56 34.62
C PHE A 321 2.05 1.10 35.08
N ASN A 322 3.18 0.40 35.05
CA ASN A 322 3.39 -0.92 35.68
C ASN A 322 2.49 -2.08 35.21
N THR A 323 1.60 -1.89 34.25
CA THR A 323 0.74 -2.96 33.75
C THR A 323 1.43 -3.78 32.64
N HIS A 324 1.35 -5.10 32.79
CA HIS A 324 1.77 -6.05 31.78
C HIS A 324 0.63 -6.22 30.78
N GLY A 325 0.91 -5.95 29.50
CA GLY A 325 0.00 -6.20 28.38
C GLY A 325 -0.40 -4.90 27.70
N ILE A 326 0.25 -4.63 26.59
CA ILE A 326 0.15 -3.40 25.83
C ILE A 326 -0.08 -3.87 24.41
N ALA A 327 -1.06 -3.30 23.74
CA ALA A 327 -1.46 -3.79 22.45
C ALA A 327 -0.64 -3.13 21.34
N SER A 328 0.10 -3.95 20.60
CA SER A 328 0.69 -3.52 19.35
C SER A 328 -0.36 -3.28 18.27
N GLY A 329 -0.04 -2.35 17.38
CA GLY A 329 -0.80 -2.19 16.14
C GLY A 329 -0.58 -3.35 15.19
N GLY A 330 -1.57 -3.66 14.36
CA GLY A 330 -1.46 -4.68 13.32
C GLY A 330 -0.53 -4.23 12.20
N SER A 331 0.30 -5.14 11.68
CA SER A 331 1.08 -4.89 10.46
C SER A 331 0.16 -4.76 9.24
N GLY A 332 0.52 -3.88 8.31
CA GLY A 332 -0.20 -3.75 7.05
C GLY A 332 0.00 -4.95 6.12
N GLY A 333 -0.84 -5.07 5.10
CA GLY A 333 -0.69 -6.08 4.04
C GLY A 333 0.49 -5.76 3.12
N GLY A 334 1.14 -6.80 2.60
CA GLY A 334 2.25 -6.66 1.66
C GLY A 334 1.78 -6.41 0.22
N ILE A 335 2.58 -6.83 -0.75
CA ILE A 335 2.27 -6.72 -2.18
C ILE A 335 2.28 -8.12 -2.79
N VAL A 336 1.26 -8.43 -3.59
CA VAL A 336 1.27 -9.55 -4.54
C VAL A 336 1.35 -8.96 -5.94
N PHE A 337 2.42 -9.28 -6.68
CA PHE A 337 2.62 -8.86 -8.05
C PHE A 337 2.73 -10.08 -8.95
N LEU A 338 1.70 -10.36 -9.74
CA LEU A 338 1.65 -11.51 -10.64
C LEU A 338 1.38 -11.05 -12.06
N ARG A 339 2.17 -11.54 -13.00
CA ARG A 339 1.82 -11.52 -14.42
C ARG A 339 1.79 -12.94 -14.94
N GLY A 340 0.77 -13.30 -15.72
CA GLY A 340 0.76 -14.61 -16.33
C GLY A 340 -0.19 -14.76 -17.51
N ARG A 341 -0.28 -15.96 -18.06
CA ARG A 341 -1.17 -16.18 -19.22
C ARG A 341 -2.64 -16.35 -18.83
N LEU A 342 -2.90 -17.10 -17.76
CA LEU A 342 -4.23 -17.43 -17.26
C LEU A 342 -4.20 -17.57 -15.74
N LEU A 343 -5.25 -17.12 -15.05
CA LEU A 343 -5.49 -17.39 -13.64
C LEU A 343 -6.72 -18.29 -13.46
N ASP A 344 -6.54 -19.46 -12.82
CA ASP A 344 -7.62 -20.27 -12.24
C ASP A 344 -7.50 -20.18 -10.71
N LEU A 345 -8.35 -19.34 -10.12
CA LEU A 345 -8.38 -19.07 -8.69
C LEU A 345 -9.54 -19.82 -8.03
N ARG A 346 -9.21 -20.86 -7.26
CA ARG A 346 -10.16 -21.66 -6.46
C ARG A 346 -9.93 -21.52 -4.95
N GLY A 347 -8.69 -21.19 -4.56
CA GLY A 347 -8.28 -20.87 -3.20
C GLY A 347 -8.25 -19.37 -2.94
N GLN A 348 -7.13 -18.84 -2.45
CA GLN A 348 -7.00 -17.44 -2.05
C GLN A 348 -5.75 -16.76 -2.60
N ILE A 349 -5.90 -15.51 -3.08
CA ILE A 349 -4.83 -14.55 -3.27
C ILE A 349 -5.13 -13.34 -2.38
N SER A 350 -4.24 -13.00 -1.45
CA SER A 350 -4.50 -11.87 -0.54
C SER A 350 -3.28 -11.06 -0.09
N ALA A 351 -3.56 -9.80 0.24
CA ALA A 351 -2.65 -8.86 0.89
C ALA A 351 -3.40 -8.07 1.99
N ASP A 352 -4.09 -8.78 2.88
CA ASP A 352 -4.88 -8.18 3.95
C ASP A 352 -3.98 -7.60 5.05
N GLY A 353 -4.45 -6.55 5.72
CA GLY A 353 -3.83 -6.05 6.94
C GLY A 353 -4.10 -6.99 8.13
N ALA A 354 -3.14 -7.09 9.05
CA ALA A 354 -3.31 -7.82 10.30
C ALA A 354 -4.21 -7.04 11.28
N ASN A 355 -4.94 -7.77 12.12
CA ASN A 355 -5.71 -7.16 13.20
C ASN A 355 -4.77 -6.49 14.23
N GLY A 356 -5.23 -5.43 14.85
CA GLY A 356 -4.58 -4.86 16.03
C GLY A 356 -4.76 -5.76 17.24
N GLU A 357 -3.77 -5.76 18.13
CA GLU A 357 -3.86 -6.55 19.35
C GLU A 357 -4.94 -6.00 20.28
N GLY A 358 -5.66 -6.90 20.94
CA GLY A 358 -6.62 -6.53 21.99
C GLY A 358 -5.99 -6.59 23.39
N THR A 359 -6.70 -6.06 24.36
CA THR A 359 -6.33 -6.03 25.78
C THR A 359 -7.44 -6.71 26.62
N PRO A 360 -7.59 -8.05 26.55
CA PRO A 360 -8.76 -8.74 27.06
C PRO A 360 -8.80 -8.96 28.58
N SER A 361 -7.78 -8.52 29.34
CA SER A 361 -7.71 -8.72 30.80
C SER A 361 -7.02 -7.59 31.56
N ILE A 362 -6.82 -6.46 30.90
CA ILE A 362 -5.86 -5.41 31.29
C ILE A 362 -6.45 -4.05 30.90
N LEU A 363 -6.20 -3.06 31.76
CA LEU A 363 -6.81 -1.73 31.74
C LEU A 363 -6.19 -0.80 30.68
N ASN A 364 -5.75 -1.34 29.54
CA ASN A 364 -4.96 -0.58 28.56
C ASN A 364 -5.71 -0.38 27.23
N GLY A 365 -5.31 0.64 26.49
CA GLY A 365 -5.76 0.90 25.14
C GLY A 365 -5.37 -0.23 24.18
N ALA A 366 -6.22 -0.52 23.19
CA ALA A 366 -5.99 -1.55 22.19
C ALA A 366 -5.33 -1.00 20.91
N GLY A 367 -4.68 -1.88 20.16
CA GLY A 367 -3.94 -1.52 18.95
C GLY A 367 -4.86 -1.35 17.74
N GLY A 368 -4.50 -0.44 16.84
CA GLY A 368 -5.20 -0.28 15.56
C GLY A 368 -4.89 -1.40 14.57
N GLY A 369 -5.83 -1.72 13.68
CA GLY A 369 -5.60 -2.70 12.61
C GLY A 369 -4.70 -2.17 11.50
N GLY A 370 -3.93 -3.05 10.85
CA GLY A 370 -3.09 -2.70 9.71
C GLY A 370 -3.92 -2.44 8.44
N GLY A 371 -3.45 -1.55 7.57
CA GLY A 371 -4.07 -1.29 6.27
C GLY A 371 -3.90 -2.46 5.30
N GLY A 372 -4.83 -2.65 4.37
CA GLY A 372 -4.67 -3.59 3.26
C GLY A 372 -3.56 -3.13 2.30
N GLY A 373 -2.86 -4.09 1.72
CA GLY A 373 -1.77 -3.85 0.77
C GLY A 373 -2.22 -3.78 -0.69
N THR A 374 -1.36 -4.21 -1.61
CA THR A 374 -1.65 -4.19 -3.06
C THR A 374 -1.65 -5.60 -3.63
N VAL A 375 -2.70 -5.95 -4.38
CA VAL A 375 -2.72 -7.13 -5.25
C VAL A 375 -2.79 -6.65 -6.69
N TYR A 376 -1.69 -6.82 -7.43
CA TYR A 376 -1.59 -6.58 -8.87
C TYR A 376 -1.53 -7.92 -9.59
N VAL A 377 -2.57 -8.22 -10.37
CA VAL A 377 -2.62 -9.41 -11.22
C VAL A 377 -2.90 -8.97 -12.64
N GLN A 378 -2.00 -9.33 -13.55
CA GLN A 378 -2.19 -9.13 -14.98
C GLN A 378 -2.17 -10.48 -15.68
N VAL A 379 -3.25 -10.80 -16.39
CA VAL A 379 -3.34 -12.01 -17.19
C VAL A 379 -3.80 -11.72 -18.61
N GLU A 380 -3.27 -12.45 -19.57
CA GLU A 380 -3.60 -12.27 -20.99
C GLU A 380 -5.01 -12.77 -21.33
N GLN A 381 -5.44 -13.86 -20.67
CA GLN A 381 -6.73 -14.50 -20.88
C GLN A 381 -7.72 -14.16 -19.77
N SER A 382 -9.01 -14.44 -20.00
CA SER A 382 -10.05 -14.27 -18.99
C SER A 382 -9.81 -15.21 -17.80
N PRO A 383 -9.69 -14.68 -16.57
CA PRO A 383 -9.48 -15.50 -15.38
C PRO A 383 -10.76 -16.25 -14.99
N THR A 384 -10.60 -17.41 -14.36
CA THR A 384 -11.68 -18.12 -13.65
C THR A 384 -11.50 -17.91 -12.15
N CYS A 385 -12.55 -17.45 -11.48
CA CYS A 385 -12.50 -17.13 -10.05
C CYS A 385 -13.68 -17.75 -9.31
N ALA A 386 -13.40 -18.85 -8.62
CA ALA A 386 -14.26 -19.46 -7.61
C ALA A 386 -13.76 -19.18 -6.17
N GLY A 387 -12.53 -18.68 -6.05
CA GLY A 387 -11.86 -18.35 -4.81
C GLY A 387 -11.89 -16.86 -4.44
N ARG A 388 -11.04 -16.48 -3.48
CA ARG A 388 -10.97 -15.14 -2.89
C ARG A 388 -9.80 -14.33 -3.44
N LEU A 389 -10.08 -13.10 -3.87
CA LEU A 389 -9.07 -12.08 -4.19
C LEU A 389 -9.25 -10.88 -3.22
N GLY A 390 -8.32 -10.71 -2.28
CA GLY A 390 -8.51 -9.83 -1.12
C GLY A 390 -7.36 -8.88 -0.80
N ALA A 391 -7.69 -7.67 -0.37
CA ALA A 391 -6.76 -6.70 0.21
C ALA A 391 -7.55 -5.87 1.24
N ARG A 392 -8.12 -6.53 2.24
CA ARG A 392 -8.92 -5.91 3.29
C ARG A 392 -8.04 -5.28 4.36
N GLY A 393 -8.56 -4.28 5.06
CA GLY A 393 -7.93 -3.78 6.28
C GLY A 393 -8.16 -4.72 7.46
N GLY A 394 -7.21 -4.77 8.40
CA GLY A 394 -7.34 -5.53 9.64
C GLY A 394 -8.28 -4.85 10.63
N ASN A 395 -8.93 -5.61 11.50
CA ASN A 395 -9.80 -5.06 12.54
C ASN A 395 -8.99 -4.40 13.66
N GLY A 396 -9.57 -3.38 14.30
CA GLY A 396 -9.01 -2.81 15.53
C GLY A 396 -9.14 -3.77 16.71
N GLY A 397 -8.18 -3.71 17.63
CA GLY A 397 -8.19 -4.54 18.83
C GLY A 397 -9.32 -4.18 19.78
N HIS A 398 -9.91 -5.19 20.42
CA HIS A 398 -10.90 -5.00 21.47
C HIS A 398 -10.23 -4.83 22.83
N CYS A 399 -10.86 -4.08 23.72
CA CYS A 399 -10.42 -3.92 25.11
C CYS A 399 -11.58 -4.19 26.07
N GLU A 400 -11.26 -4.33 27.36
CA GLU A 400 -12.29 -4.37 28.41
C GLU A 400 -13.01 -3.02 28.54
N SER A 401 -14.02 -2.97 29.43
CA SER A 401 -14.87 -1.78 29.59
C SER A 401 -14.09 -0.54 30.01
N ARG A 402 -14.42 0.60 29.42
CA ARG A 402 -13.95 1.97 29.72
C ARG A 402 -12.60 2.38 29.11
N HIS A 403 -11.86 1.54 28.41
CA HIS A 403 -10.60 1.92 27.72
C HIS A 403 -10.81 2.19 26.23
N GLY A 404 -9.81 2.70 25.53
CA GLY A 404 -9.89 3.01 24.11
C GLY A 404 -9.63 1.80 23.22
N PRO A 405 -10.62 1.32 22.45
CA PRO A 405 -10.38 0.24 21.49
C PRO A 405 -9.64 0.74 20.25
N GLY A 406 -9.05 -0.18 19.48
CA GLY A 406 -8.31 0.17 18.25
C GLY A 406 -9.21 0.61 17.09
N GLY A 407 -8.70 1.48 16.22
CA GLY A 407 -9.33 1.79 14.93
C GLY A 407 -9.12 0.67 13.91
N GLY A 408 -10.08 0.47 13.00
CA GLY A 408 -9.94 -0.51 11.90
C GLY A 408 -8.97 -0.02 10.82
N GLY A 409 -8.20 -0.92 10.19
CA GLY A 409 -7.32 -0.58 9.07
C GLY A 409 -8.10 -0.26 7.79
N GLY A 410 -7.58 0.61 6.94
CA GLY A 410 -8.17 0.94 5.64
C GLY A 410 -8.00 -0.19 4.62
N GLY A 411 -8.96 -0.33 3.71
CA GLY A 411 -8.85 -1.30 2.61
C GLY A 411 -7.69 -1.00 1.66
N GLY A 412 -7.13 -2.03 1.05
CA GLY A 412 -6.02 -1.97 0.10
C GLY A 412 -6.46 -1.78 -1.35
N ARG A 413 -5.55 -2.07 -2.28
CA ARG A 413 -5.80 -1.95 -3.72
C ARG A 413 -5.75 -3.31 -4.41
N ILE A 414 -6.71 -3.58 -5.29
CA ILE A 414 -6.68 -4.76 -6.17
C ILE A 414 -6.81 -4.29 -7.62
N ARG A 415 -5.78 -4.54 -8.42
CA ARG A 415 -5.77 -4.31 -9.86
C ARG A 415 -5.77 -5.66 -10.56
N LEU A 416 -6.85 -5.98 -11.28
CA LEU A 416 -6.94 -7.18 -12.10
C LEU A 416 -7.04 -6.78 -13.58
N GLU A 417 -5.97 -6.99 -14.32
CA GLU A 417 -5.90 -6.72 -15.75
C GLU A 417 -6.13 -8.00 -16.53
N SER A 418 -7.16 -8.03 -17.37
CA SER A 418 -7.43 -9.19 -18.22
C SER A 418 -8.34 -8.84 -19.39
N ALA A 419 -8.41 -9.72 -20.40
CA ALA A 419 -9.30 -9.55 -21.55
C ALA A 419 -10.79 -9.44 -21.17
N ALA A 420 -11.22 -10.11 -20.08
CA ALA A 420 -12.54 -9.95 -19.49
C ALA A 420 -12.48 -10.25 -17.98
N PRO A 421 -12.43 -9.23 -17.12
CA PRO A 421 -12.25 -9.42 -15.68
C PRO A 421 -13.54 -9.88 -14.99
N ALA A 422 -13.48 -11.01 -14.28
CA ALA A 422 -14.65 -11.67 -13.66
C ALA A 422 -14.51 -11.91 -12.14
N CYS A 423 -13.37 -11.56 -11.53
CA CYS A 423 -13.10 -11.87 -10.13
C CYS A 423 -13.63 -10.78 -9.21
N ALA A 424 -14.43 -11.18 -8.21
CA ALA A 424 -14.81 -10.27 -7.13
C ALA A 424 -13.56 -9.82 -6.36
N ARG A 425 -13.49 -8.52 -6.07
CA ARG A 425 -12.35 -7.89 -5.39
C ARG A 425 -12.79 -7.42 -4.02
N GLU A 426 -12.16 -7.94 -2.99
CA GLU A 426 -12.52 -7.62 -1.61
C GLU A 426 -11.55 -6.62 -1.00
N VAL A 427 -11.95 -5.35 -0.99
CA VAL A 427 -11.14 -4.22 -0.50
C VAL A 427 -11.79 -3.52 0.69
N GLY A 428 -12.59 -4.24 1.48
CA GLY A 428 -13.26 -3.67 2.66
C GLY A 428 -12.25 -3.19 3.71
N GLY A 429 -12.56 -2.08 4.39
CA GLY A 429 -11.85 -1.68 5.61
C GLY A 429 -12.15 -2.62 6.78
N GLY A 430 -11.29 -2.61 7.78
CA GLY A 430 -11.48 -3.36 9.02
C GLY A 430 -12.50 -2.69 9.94
N ALA A 431 -13.14 -3.49 10.78
CA ALA A 431 -14.06 -3.01 11.82
C ALA A 431 -13.29 -2.28 12.95
N PRO A 432 -13.91 -1.31 13.65
CA PRO A 432 -13.35 -0.80 14.89
C PRO A 432 -13.34 -1.91 15.96
N GLY A 433 -12.41 -1.79 16.89
CA GLY A 433 -12.48 -2.51 18.14
C GLY A 433 -13.65 -2.01 19.01
N LEU A 434 -13.87 -2.73 20.12
CA LEU A 434 -14.93 -2.41 21.08
C LEU A 434 -14.34 -2.45 22.50
N SER A 435 -14.78 -1.52 23.34
CA SER A 435 -14.65 -1.54 24.79
C SER A 435 -15.92 -2.15 25.37
N GLY A 436 -15.88 -3.45 25.66
CA GLY A 436 -17.09 -4.23 25.88
C GLY A 436 -17.98 -4.23 24.63
N THR A 437 -19.02 -3.39 24.60
CA THR A 437 -19.93 -3.24 23.45
C THR A 437 -19.90 -1.83 22.83
N ASP A 438 -19.11 -0.91 23.37
CA ASP A 438 -19.03 0.48 22.94
C ASP A 438 -17.72 0.73 22.18
N PRO A 439 -17.74 1.27 20.94
CA PRO A 439 -16.51 1.66 20.25
C PRO A 439 -15.76 2.82 20.91
N ARG A 440 -16.35 3.54 21.87
CA ARG A 440 -15.78 4.73 22.53
C ARG A 440 -15.18 5.75 21.56
N GLY A 441 -15.81 5.92 20.40
CA GLY A 441 -15.35 6.85 19.36
C GLY A 441 -14.34 6.26 18.37
N ALA A 442 -13.92 5.00 18.53
CA ALA A 442 -13.18 4.30 17.49
C ALA A 442 -14.02 4.14 16.22
N THR A 443 -13.38 4.18 15.06
CA THR A 443 -14.06 4.03 13.76
C THR A 443 -13.47 2.87 12.96
N GLY A 444 -14.28 2.31 12.06
CA GLY A 444 -13.78 1.38 11.06
C GLY A 444 -12.89 2.09 10.03
N GLY A 445 -12.11 1.32 9.29
CA GLY A 445 -11.39 1.80 8.13
C GLY A 445 -12.32 1.99 6.93
N GLU A 446 -11.94 2.87 6.02
CA GLU A 446 -12.66 3.10 4.77
C GLU A 446 -12.34 1.99 3.76
N ILE A 447 -13.25 1.79 2.81
CA ILE A 447 -13.07 0.87 1.69
C ILE A 447 -11.89 1.31 0.81
N GLY A 448 -11.12 0.34 0.31
CA GLY A 448 -10.07 0.56 -0.66
C GLY A 448 -10.58 0.57 -2.11
N ILE A 449 -9.70 0.28 -3.06
CA ILE A 449 -9.96 0.46 -4.49
C ILE A 449 -9.77 -0.85 -5.25
N GLY A 450 -10.82 -1.28 -5.97
CA GLY A 450 -10.76 -2.41 -6.91
C GLY A 450 -10.87 -1.94 -8.36
N GLU A 451 -9.86 -2.19 -9.18
CA GLU A 451 -9.72 -1.71 -10.57
C GLU A 451 -9.67 -2.86 -11.59
N LEU A 452 -10.23 -2.62 -12.79
CA LEU A 452 -10.34 -3.55 -13.93
C LEU A 452 -9.37 -3.18 -15.04
#